data_AF-A0A0D0EF67-F1
#
_entry.id   AF-A0A0D0EF67-F1
#
_cell.length_a   1.000
_cell.length_b   1.000
_cell.length_c   1.000
_cell.angle_alpha   90.00
_cell.angle_beta   90.00
_cell.angle_gamma   90.00
#
_symmetry.space_group_name_H-M   'P 1'
#
loop_
_entity.id
_entity.type
_entity.pdbx_description
1 polymer ?
#
loop_
_entity_poly.entity_id
_entity_poly.type
_entity_poly.pdbx_seq_one_letter_code
_entity_poly.pdbx_strand_id
1 'polypeptide(L)'
;MEKIKTIILKLFNKIEFSFSSESSQKKHNNFGALEYENDGFVIKDKYLSVDIKWDDINKIEVYKKDLFTVDLIVMEITHDEKILVIDEKLPGWFQFILKLKEIFSEIPRDWDLTIMNPAFEKNYRVLFEKKV
;
A
#
# COMPACT_ATOMS: atom_id res chain seq x y z
N MET A 1 33.93 -26.43 -0.12
CA MET A 1 32.70 -25.86 0.44
C MET A 1 32.66 -24.42 -0.01
N GLU A 2 31.69 -24.07 -0.86
CA GLU A 2 31.11 -22.74 -1.02
C GLU A 2 29.99 -22.91 -2.06
N LYS A 3 28.74 -22.81 -1.62
CA LYS A 3 27.57 -22.95 -2.48
C LYS A 3 27.16 -21.57 -2.97
N ILE A 4 27.53 -21.24 -4.21
CA ILE A 4 26.76 -20.28 -5.00
C ILE A 4 25.47 -20.98 -5.43
N LYS A 5 24.32 -20.36 -5.12
CA LYS A 5 23.13 -20.27 -5.99
C LYS A 5 21.97 -19.72 -5.18
N THR A 6 21.62 -18.45 -5.38
CA THR A 6 20.21 -18.10 -5.56
C THR A 6 20.10 -16.87 -6.45
N ILE A 7 19.82 -17.14 -7.73
CA ILE A 7 19.26 -16.19 -8.67
C ILE A 7 17.74 -16.22 -8.42
N ILE A 8 17.17 -15.17 -7.82
CA ILE A 8 15.72 -14.90 -7.92
C ILE A 8 15.56 -13.67 -8.81
N LEU A 9 15.79 -13.89 -10.09
CA LEU A 9 15.44 -13.00 -11.19
C LEU A 9 14.68 -13.89 -12.17
N LYS A 10 13.37 -14.01 -11.98
CA LYS A 10 12.35 -14.51 -12.93
C LYS A 10 11.07 -14.88 -12.14
N LEU A 11 10.17 -13.94 -11.90
CA LEU A 11 8.71 -14.19 -11.93
C LEU A 11 7.82 -12.93 -11.79
N PHE A 12 8.19 -11.78 -12.37
CA PHE A 12 7.31 -10.59 -12.41
C PHE A 12 6.92 -10.15 -13.83
N ASN A 13 6.86 -11.09 -14.79
CA ASN A 13 6.42 -10.79 -16.16
C ASN A 13 5.23 -11.68 -16.57
N LYS A 14 4.05 -11.51 -15.95
CA LYS A 14 2.76 -11.86 -16.58
C LYS A 14 1.50 -11.40 -15.81
N ILE A 15 1.37 -10.13 -15.47
CA ILE A 15 0.04 -9.53 -15.27
C ILE A 15 0.05 -8.15 -15.94
N GLU A 16 -0.11 -8.15 -17.26
CA GLU A 16 -0.52 -6.95 -18.00
C GLU A 16 -1.99 -6.70 -17.70
N PHE A 17 -2.28 -5.84 -16.74
CA PHE A 17 -3.60 -5.22 -16.63
C PHE A 17 -3.52 -3.89 -17.39
N SER A 18 -4.05 -3.88 -18.61
CA SER A 18 -4.05 -2.72 -19.49
C SER A 18 -5.12 -1.73 -19.05
N PHE A 19 -4.69 -0.58 -18.52
CA PHE A 19 -5.50 0.64 -18.54
C PHE A 19 -4.81 1.67 -19.42
N SER A 20 -5.33 1.85 -20.64
CA SER A 20 -4.81 2.80 -21.61
C SER A 20 -5.13 4.24 -21.19
N SER A 21 -4.13 4.97 -20.73
CA SER A 21 -4.00 6.40 -20.99
C SER A 21 -2.52 6.78 -20.97
N GLU A 22 -2.04 7.28 -22.10
CA GLU A 22 -0.63 7.59 -22.39
C GLU A 22 -0.04 8.71 -21.50
N SER A 23 -0.79 9.23 -20.52
CA SER A 23 -0.32 10.13 -19.47
C SER A 23 0.22 9.43 -18.21
N SER A 24 0.05 8.10 -18.08
CA SER A 24 0.35 7.34 -16.85
C SER A 24 1.73 6.66 -16.81
N GLN A 25 2.48 6.62 -17.93
CA GLN A 25 3.71 5.82 -18.02
C GLN A 25 4.95 6.43 -17.33
N LYS A 26 4.90 7.69 -16.86
CA LYS A 26 6.02 8.32 -16.11
C LYS A 26 6.01 8.08 -14.59
N LYS A 27 4.96 7.45 -14.03
CA LYS A 27 4.77 7.33 -12.56
C LYS A 27 5.07 5.96 -11.96
N HIS A 28 5.50 4.97 -12.74
CA HIS A 28 5.67 3.60 -12.23
C HIS A 28 6.95 3.35 -11.42
N ASN A 29 7.95 4.24 -11.46
CA ASN A 29 9.18 4.13 -10.66
C ASN A 29 9.34 5.26 -9.64
N ASN A 30 8.29 6.04 -9.38
CA ASN A 30 8.34 7.12 -8.40
C ASN A 30 7.76 6.64 -7.06
N PHE A 31 8.64 6.38 -6.09
CA PHE A 31 8.24 6.06 -4.71
C PHE A 31 7.60 7.26 -3.99
N GLY A 32 7.67 8.47 -4.56
CA GLY A 32 6.96 9.64 -4.07
C GLY A 32 7.45 10.06 -2.70
N ALA A 33 6.54 10.08 -1.72
CA ALA A 33 6.82 10.43 -0.33
C ALA A 33 7.34 9.23 0.49
N LEU A 34 7.46 8.04 -0.12
CA LEU A 34 7.83 6.81 0.56
C LEU A 34 9.26 6.40 0.24
N GLU A 35 9.97 5.96 1.26
CA GLU A 35 11.24 5.24 1.15
C GLU A 35 11.08 3.86 1.80
N TYR A 36 11.63 2.82 1.18
CA TYR A 36 11.49 1.45 1.65
C TYR A 36 12.81 0.93 2.19
N GLU A 37 12.74 0.35 3.38
CA GLU A 37 13.84 -0.42 3.99
C GLU A 37 13.45 -1.91 3.98
N ASN A 38 14.37 -2.79 4.35
CA ASN A 38 14.10 -4.23 4.35
C ASN A 38 13.03 -4.62 5.37
N ASP A 39 12.96 -3.91 6.49
CA ASP A 39 12.12 -4.19 7.65
C ASP A 39 11.00 -3.16 7.84
N GLY A 40 10.87 -2.16 6.96
CA GLY A 40 9.88 -1.10 7.12
C GLY A 40 9.80 -0.12 5.96
N PHE A 41 9.21 1.03 6.24
CA PHE A 41 9.13 2.15 5.33
C PHE A 41 9.13 3.48 6.09
N VAL A 42 9.56 4.52 5.39
CA VAL A 42 9.54 5.90 5.89
C VAL A 42 8.63 6.73 5.02
N ILE A 43 7.68 7.45 5.63
CA ILE A 43 6.90 8.50 4.96
C ILE A 43 7.52 9.86 5.29
N LYS A 44 7.86 10.61 4.26
CA LYS A 44 8.40 11.97 4.35
C LYS A 44 7.41 12.98 3.77
N ASP A 45 6.99 13.91 4.61
CA ASP A 45 6.40 15.17 4.20
C ASP A 45 7.32 16.33 4.64
N LYS A 46 7.05 17.53 4.14
CA LYS A 46 7.83 18.75 4.40
C LYS A 46 8.07 19.02 5.90
N TYR A 47 7.18 18.55 6.76
CA TYR A 47 7.20 18.84 8.20
C TYR A 47 7.35 17.59 9.08
N LEU A 48 7.27 16.39 8.50
CA LEU A 48 7.21 15.15 9.27
C LEU A 48 7.93 14.02 8.55
N SER A 49 8.65 13.21 9.31
CA SER A 49 9.18 11.92 8.87
C SER A 49 8.69 10.87 9.85
N VAL A 50 7.99 9.85 9.35
CA VAL A 50 7.51 8.73 10.15
C VAL A 50 8.16 7.46 9.62
N ASP A 51 8.92 6.77 10.47
CA ASP A 51 9.49 5.45 10.21
C ASP A 51 8.58 4.40 10.87
N ILE A 52 8.20 3.39 10.10
CA ILE A 52 7.33 2.28 10.54
C ILE A 52 7.97 0.97 10.11
N LYS A 53 8.23 0.09 11.08
CA LYS A 53 8.62 -1.28 10.81
C LYS A 53 7.40 -2.14 10.51
N TRP A 54 7.53 -3.05 9.55
CA TRP A 54 6.46 -3.94 9.12
C TRP A 54 5.97 -4.82 10.27
N ASP A 55 6.89 -5.28 11.12
CA ASP A 55 6.58 -6.13 12.27
C ASP A 55 5.85 -5.40 13.40
N ASP A 56 5.95 -4.06 13.45
CA ASP A 56 5.29 -3.23 14.46
C ASP A 56 3.84 -2.89 14.08
N ILE A 57 3.42 -3.19 12.85
CA ILE A 57 2.03 -3.01 12.43
C ILE A 57 1.14 -4.02 13.15
N ASN A 58 0.16 -3.49 13.90
CA ASN A 58 -0.84 -4.29 14.60
C ASN A 58 -2.10 -4.46 13.76
N LYS A 59 -2.48 -3.45 12.97
CA LYS A 59 -3.73 -3.45 12.22
C LYS A 59 -3.67 -2.53 11.01
N ILE A 60 -4.27 -2.96 9.90
CA ILE A 60 -4.46 -2.15 8.70
C ILE A 60 -5.94 -2.13 8.36
N GLU A 61 -6.51 -0.94 8.34
CA GLU A 61 -7.91 -0.68 8.04
C GLU A 61 -8.00 0.24 6.83
N VAL A 62 -9.03 0.04 6.02
CA VAL A 62 -9.29 0.87 4.86
C VAL A 62 -10.77 1.22 4.80
N TYR A 63 -11.06 2.43 4.38
CA TYR A 63 -12.43 2.86 4.17
C TYR A 63 -12.54 3.94 3.11
N LYS A 64 -13.75 4.09 2.56
CA LYS A 64 -14.11 5.23 1.73
C LYS A 64 -14.50 6.40 2.60
N LYS A 65 -13.89 7.55 2.34
CA LYS A 65 -14.27 8.85 2.88
C LYS A 65 -14.98 9.62 1.78
N ASP A 66 -16.27 9.88 1.98
CA ASP A 66 -17.06 10.64 1.04
C ASP A 66 -16.57 12.09 1.00
N LEU A 67 -16.07 12.53 -0.15
CA LEU A 67 -15.92 13.94 -0.50
C LEU A 67 -17.10 14.31 -1.39
N PHE A 68 -17.55 15.58 -1.37
CA PHE A 68 -18.78 16.05 -2.03
C PHE A 68 -19.13 15.41 -3.39
N THR A 69 -18.12 15.17 -4.24
CA THR A 69 -18.30 14.58 -5.58
C THR A 69 -17.39 13.38 -5.87
N VAL A 70 -16.53 12.97 -4.93
CA VAL A 70 -15.55 11.89 -5.16
C VAL A 70 -15.37 11.05 -3.89
N ASP A 71 -15.21 9.75 -4.06
CA ASP A 71 -14.83 8.87 -2.96
C ASP A 71 -13.30 8.85 -2.83
N LEU A 72 -12.78 9.10 -1.62
CA LEU A 72 -11.36 9.01 -1.30
C LEU A 72 -11.11 7.72 -0.53
N ILE A 73 -10.18 6.86 -0.98
CA ILE A 73 -9.74 5.73 -0.17
C ILE A 73 -8.78 6.23 0.91
N VAL A 74 -9.10 5.92 2.15
CA VAL A 74 -8.28 6.18 3.34
C VAL A 74 -7.80 4.84 3.90
N MET A 75 -6.54 4.81 4.34
CA MET A 75 -5.95 3.70 5.07
C MET A 75 -5.45 4.19 6.43
N GLU A 76 -5.82 3.44 7.46
CA GLU A 76 -5.33 3.62 8.83
C GLU A 76 -4.44 2.44 9.19
N ILE A 77 -3.22 2.75 9.60
CA ILE A 77 -2.21 1.77 10.03
C ILE A 77 -1.98 1.99 11.51
N THR A 78 -2.45 1.05 12.32
CA THR A 78 -2.14 1.02 13.75
C THR A 78 -0.82 0.32 13.94
N HIS A 79 0.13 1.00 14.58
CA HIS A 79 1.43 0.47 14.94
C HIS A 79 1.80 0.98 16.33
N ASP A 80 2.28 0.09 17.20
CA ASP A 80 2.45 0.36 18.63
C ASP A 80 1.16 0.94 19.26
N GLU A 81 1.23 2.16 19.81
CA GLU A 81 0.10 2.95 20.35
C GLU A 81 -0.27 4.14 19.45
N LYS A 82 0.13 4.11 18.17
CA LYS A 82 -0.06 5.21 17.22
C LYS A 82 -0.87 4.76 16.02
N ILE A 83 -1.52 5.74 15.39
CA ILE A 83 -2.26 5.54 14.14
C ILE A 83 -1.68 6.47 13.08
N LEU A 84 -1.16 5.87 12.01
CA LEU A 84 -0.82 6.58 10.80
C LEU A 84 -2.04 6.56 9.87
N VAL A 85 -2.49 7.74 9.45
CA VAL A 85 -3.59 7.90 8.48
C VAL A 85 -3.02 8.42 7.17
N ILE A 86 -3.24 7.68 6.09
CA ILE A 86 -2.84 8.06 4.73
C ILE A 86 -4.01 7.86 3.76
N ASP A 87 -3.96 8.53 2.61
CA ASP A 87 -5.01 8.41 1.59
C ASP A 87 -4.42 8.26 0.18
N GLU A 88 -5.30 7.98 -0.79
CA GLU A 88 -4.94 7.73 -2.19
C GLU A 88 -4.19 8.89 -2.89
N LYS A 89 -4.18 10.10 -2.31
CA LYS A 89 -3.44 11.25 -2.84
C LYS A 89 -1.98 11.24 -2.42
N LEU A 90 -1.58 10.37 -1.49
CA LEU A 90 -0.18 10.21 -1.07
C LEU A 90 0.69 9.91 -2.30
N PRO A 91 1.72 10.73 -2.60
CA PRO A 91 2.65 10.41 -3.67
C PRO A 91 3.33 9.06 -3.40
N GLY A 92 3.18 8.11 -4.31
CA GLY A 92 3.67 6.74 -4.14
C GLY A 92 2.64 5.74 -3.63
N TRP A 93 1.38 6.15 -3.41
CA TRP A 93 0.27 5.29 -2.97
C TRP A 93 0.19 3.94 -3.70
N PHE A 94 0.23 3.94 -5.03
CA PHE A 94 0.17 2.70 -5.81
C PHE A 94 1.32 1.73 -5.48
N GLN A 95 2.54 2.25 -5.33
CA GLN A 95 3.69 1.44 -4.93
C GLN A 95 3.54 0.92 -3.50
N PHE A 96 2.98 1.74 -2.61
CA PHE A 96 2.68 1.34 -1.25
C PHE A 96 1.72 0.17 -1.20
N ILE A 97 0.63 0.22 -1.98
CA ILE A 97 -0.34 -0.89 -2.05
C ILE A 97 0.32 -2.18 -2.57
N LEU A 98 1.16 -2.08 -3.60
CA LEU A 98 1.90 -3.24 -4.10
C LEU A 98 2.82 -3.85 -3.03
N LYS A 99 3.57 -3.00 -2.32
CA LYS A 99 4.47 -3.43 -1.23
C LYS A 99 3.72 -4.03 -0.05
N LEU A 100 2.61 -3.42 0.35
CA LEU A 100 1.74 -3.91 1.41
C LEU A 100 1.24 -5.34 1.11
N LYS A 101 0.80 -5.60 -0.13
CA LYS A 101 0.38 -6.94 -0.58
C LYS A 101 1.56 -7.92 -0.69
N GLU A 102 2.77 -7.43 -0.93
CA GLU A 102 3.99 -8.27 -0.96
C GLU A 102 4.35 -8.75 0.45
N ILE A 103 4.35 -7.83 1.42
CA ILE A 103 4.72 -8.09 2.81
C ILE A 103 3.63 -8.90 3.54
N PHE A 104 2.37 -8.47 3.44
CA PHE A 104 1.25 -9.11 4.12
C PHE A 104 0.50 -10.02 3.17
N SER A 105 0.93 -11.29 3.09
CA SER A 105 0.36 -12.26 2.15
C SER A 105 -1.12 -12.59 2.38
N GLU A 106 -1.66 -12.30 3.57
CA GLU A 106 -3.08 -12.46 3.92
C GLU A 106 -3.99 -11.36 3.36
N ILE A 107 -3.42 -10.22 2.94
CA ILE A 107 -4.18 -9.13 2.34
C ILE A 107 -4.70 -9.56 0.96
N PRO A 108 -6.02 -9.51 0.70
CA PRO A 108 -6.58 -9.90 -0.60
C PRO A 108 -5.99 -9.09 -1.76
N ARG A 109 -5.54 -9.74 -2.83
CA ARG A 109 -4.81 -9.07 -3.93
C ARG A 109 -5.63 -8.01 -4.68
N ASP A 110 -6.95 -8.10 -4.59
CA ASP A 110 -7.96 -7.28 -5.26
C ASP A 110 -8.73 -6.37 -4.28
N TRP A 111 -8.27 -6.21 -3.04
CA TRP A 111 -8.98 -5.40 -2.03
C TRP A 111 -9.22 -3.95 -2.50
N ASP A 112 -8.25 -3.38 -3.21
CA ASP A 112 -8.23 -2.01 -3.73
C ASP A 112 -9.19 -1.81 -4.90
N LEU A 113 -9.44 -2.85 -5.70
CA LEU A 113 -10.47 -2.81 -6.74
C LEU A 113 -11.87 -3.01 -6.16
N THR A 114 -11.97 -3.87 -5.16
CA THR A 114 -13.25 -4.27 -4.56
C THR A 114 -13.76 -3.24 -3.56
N ILE A 115 -12.89 -2.47 -2.89
CA ILE A 115 -13.32 -1.40 -1.97
C ILE A 115 -14.01 -0.24 -2.68
N MET A 116 -13.67 0.00 -3.96
CA MET A 116 -14.31 1.05 -4.76
C MET A 116 -15.80 0.80 -5.00
N ASN A 117 -16.26 -0.45 -4.86
CA ASN A 117 -17.61 -0.89 -5.18
C ASN A 117 -18.38 -1.34 -3.92
N PRO A 118 -19.65 -0.91 -3.76
CA PRO A 118 -20.37 0.05 -4.59
C PRO A 118 -19.90 1.51 -4.37
N ALA A 119 -20.14 2.37 -5.36
CA ALA A 119 -19.83 3.80 -5.29
C ALA A 119 -20.65 4.47 -4.18
N PHE A 120 -20.07 5.44 -3.45
CA PHE A 120 -20.73 6.21 -2.39
C PHE A 120 -21.31 5.43 -1.19
N GLU A 121 -20.97 4.14 -1.03
CA GLU A 121 -21.14 3.44 0.25
C GLU A 121 -19.87 3.47 1.07
N LYS A 122 -20.02 3.65 2.39
CA LYS A 122 -18.94 3.58 3.36
C LYS A 122 -18.40 2.15 3.46
N ASN A 123 -17.52 1.79 2.53
CA ASN A 123 -16.90 0.48 2.47
C ASN A 123 -15.71 0.41 3.42
N TYR A 124 -15.97 0.11 4.70
CA TYR A 124 -14.94 -0.17 5.69
C TYR A 124 -14.49 -1.63 5.63
N ARG A 125 -13.18 -1.88 5.73
CA ARG A 125 -12.58 -3.23 5.78
C ARG A 125 -11.34 -3.24 6.66
N VAL A 126 -11.14 -4.35 7.37
CA VAL A 126 -9.86 -4.71 7.99
C VAL A 126 -9.09 -5.56 6.98
N LEU A 127 -7.91 -5.10 6.56
CA LEU A 127 -7.04 -5.86 5.64
C LEU A 127 -6.11 -6.81 6.39
N PHE A 128 -5.65 -6.38 7.55
CA PHE A 128 -4.69 -7.10 8.38
C PHE A 128 -4.95 -6.80 9.84
N GLU A 129 -4.85 -7.82 10.69
CA GLU A 129 -4.88 -7.68 12.14
C GLU A 129 -3.96 -8.74 12.76
N LYS A 130 -2.92 -8.28 13.45
CA LYS A 130 -1.91 -9.15 14.06
C LYS A 130 -2.57 -9.97 15.17
N LYS A 131 -2.57 -11.29 14.99
CA LYS A 131 -3.07 -12.22 16.01
C LYS A 131 -2.10 -12.24 17.18
N VAL A 132 -2.64 -11.94 18.37
CA VAL A 132 -1.95 -12.05 19.67
C VAL A 132 -1.85 -13.50 20.09
#